data_AF-A0A353X4L2-F1
#
_entry.id   AF-A0A353X4L2-F1
#
_cell.length_a   1.000
_cell.length_b   1.000
_cell.length_c   1.000
_cell.angle_alpha   90.00
_cell.angle_beta   90.00
_cell.angle_gamma   90.00
#
_symmetry.space_group_name_H-M   'P 1'
#
loop_
_entity.id
_entity.type
_entity.pdbx_description
1 polymer ?
#
loop_
_entity_poly.entity_id
_entity_poly.type
_entity_poly.pdbx_seq_one_letter_code
_entity_poly.pdbx_strand_id
1 'polypeptide(L)'
;MKLKEWANHQPTNGKQKVPEVHSQPRSIGEKETLSRIALLTKVFRYFENGLRTSKAGKEYLQSRNLTQATPTQKGIEVGYNAGSFYQRENKYLVESALKYGLIKKANTGHTAFGKGCLVFPLKNKDGQIVGMYFRETDDKKSNHLATASRHYYLQNRQGLYPNYPKPETTRLILTESIIDTATLLLIPGITNEYELLACYGTNGLTDEHQGVIKSLENLKEVILFFDGDKAGKEGVKKNAAIIQKLKPKVKISQVETPEGEDINSLSISHEPEIFTHLLESRKEIEAFSFSSENTTEKNSDEKKKESNKQITRSTTQQINTSNPNKITYATSTAQYQILGGLRKDLDSMRVSLTIRNHNNNLRHRSKPDLFEDKQVEKIAREAAEKLGLRADLIEIDLNELTDKLETYRENELDPESREEEKPIVKIQDYAKCKTFLGKPNLINRFNDLIGKAGVTGEENNRIFLFCIASSYKMPDTLHALIQGTTGSGKTHLLTKVSSFIPHEDRKHFTRVTEGSFYNYGTKDLQHKLICLEDLDGMREEAYLAFRELQSRGMITSSTTGQDEKGNIHAYEKVVYGPIASLSCTTRGEIYEDNMSRCFVIAVDETGEQTER
;
A
#
# COMPACT_ATOMS: atom_id res chain seq x y z
N MET A 1 -17.31 -62.10 34.20
CA MET A 1 -16.51 -63.35 34.04
C MET A 1 -15.25 -62.98 33.30
N LYS A 2 -14.14 -62.87 34.04
CA LYS A 2 -13.03 -63.84 34.09
C LYS A 2 -12.12 -63.76 32.86
N LEU A 3 -10.93 -63.19 33.06
CA LEU A 3 -9.66 -63.88 32.82
C LEU A 3 -8.51 -63.04 33.38
N LYS A 4 -8.28 -63.22 34.69
CA LYS A 4 -6.93 -63.32 35.25
C LYS A 4 -6.40 -64.69 34.85
N GLU A 5 -5.11 -64.75 34.55
CA GLU A 5 -4.14 -65.82 34.87
C GLU A 5 -3.14 -66.06 33.73
N TRP A 6 -2.07 -65.27 33.76
CA TRP A 6 -0.73 -65.83 33.58
C TRP A 6 0.21 -65.18 34.60
N ALA A 7 0.23 -65.78 35.78
CA ALA A 7 1.39 -65.81 36.67
C ALA A 7 2.02 -67.19 36.45
N ASN A 8 3.31 -67.34 36.22
CA ASN A 8 4.34 -67.40 37.25
C ASN A 8 5.69 -67.57 36.54
N HIS A 9 6.74 -66.92 37.05
CA HIS A 9 8.04 -67.49 37.45
C HIS A 9 9.13 -66.40 37.44
N GLN A 10 9.49 -65.95 38.64
CA GLN A 10 10.81 -65.44 39.05
C GLN A 10 11.44 -66.52 39.99
N PRO A 11 12.72 -66.46 40.43
CA PRO A 11 13.73 -65.38 40.37
C PRO A 11 15.18 -65.85 40.04
N THR A 12 16.16 -64.94 39.96
CA THR A 12 17.41 -64.99 40.76
C THR A 12 18.31 -63.76 40.56
N ASN A 13 19.05 -63.47 41.64
CA ASN A 13 19.89 -62.30 41.92
C ASN A 13 21.12 -62.13 41.01
N GLY A 14 21.50 -60.87 40.81
CA GLY A 14 22.86 -60.46 40.42
C GLY A 14 23.14 -59.02 40.86
N LYS A 15 23.70 -58.85 42.06
CA LYS A 15 24.18 -57.56 42.60
C LYS A 15 25.47 -57.15 41.88
N GLN A 16 25.53 -55.91 41.37
CA GLN A 16 26.80 -55.16 41.27
C GLN A 16 26.57 -53.72 41.76
N LYS A 17 27.44 -53.31 42.70
CA LYS A 17 27.47 -52.01 43.39
C LYS A 17 27.89 -50.89 42.43
N VAL A 18 27.24 -49.73 42.56
CA VAL A 18 27.74 -48.43 42.07
C VAL A 18 27.70 -47.45 43.26
N PRO A 19 28.69 -46.56 43.44
CA PRO A 19 28.89 -45.81 44.68
C PRO A 19 27.89 -44.67 44.86
N GLU A 20 27.48 -44.43 46.11
CA GLU A 20 26.80 -43.21 46.53
C GLU A 20 27.76 -42.01 46.38
N VAL A 21 27.43 -41.11 45.47
CA VAL A 21 27.88 -39.72 45.50
C VAL A 21 26.66 -38.89 45.83
N HIS A 22 26.72 -38.19 46.96
CA HIS A 22 25.71 -37.27 47.45
C HIS A 22 25.22 -36.32 46.34
N SER A 23 24.03 -36.59 45.81
CA SER A 23 23.29 -35.61 45.03
C SER A 23 22.50 -34.73 45.98
N GLN A 24 22.96 -33.50 46.14
CA GLN A 24 22.13 -32.39 46.57
C GLN A 24 20.81 -32.42 45.78
N PRO A 25 19.67 -32.07 46.39
CA PRO A 25 18.41 -32.01 45.66
C PRO A 25 18.61 -31.09 44.46
N ARG A 26 18.54 -31.64 43.23
CA ARG A 26 18.43 -30.82 42.03
C ARG A 26 17.20 -29.96 42.24
N SER A 27 17.43 -28.67 42.43
CA SER A 27 16.41 -27.64 42.34
C SER A 27 15.51 -27.99 41.17
N ILE A 28 14.21 -28.11 41.43
CA ILE A 28 13.20 -28.15 40.38
C ILE A 28 13.37 -26.83 39.63
N GLY A 29 14.14 -26.87 38.53
CA GLY A 29 14.42 -25.71 37.71
C GLY A 29 13.10 -25.11 37.27
N GLU A 30 13.00 -23.80 37.41
CA GLU A 30 11.91 -22.98 36.91
C GLU A 30 11.57 -23.45 35.49
N LYS A 31 10.32 -23.84 35.24
CA LYS A 31 9.87 -24.23 33.90
C LYS A 31 9.92 -23.01 32.99
N GLU A 32 10.99 -22.87 32.22
CA GLU A 32 11.26 -21.72 31.35
C GLU A 32 10.23 -21.56 30.22
N THR A 33 9.91 -20.31 29.89
CA THR A 33 9.12 -19.94 28.69
C THR A 33 9.76 -20.48 27.41
N LEU A 34 8.97 -20.85 26.40
CA LEU A 34 9.49 -21.40 25.14
C LEU A 34 10.39 -20.40 24.41
N SER A 35 11.49 -20.89 23.82
CA SER A 35 12.30 -20.10 22.90
C SER A 35 11.48 -19.69 21.67
N ARG A 36 11.86 -18.59 21.00
CA ARG A 36 11.14 -18.09 19.81
C ARG A 36 10.96 -19.18 18.75
N ILE A 37 12.04 -19.89 18.41
CA ILE A 37 12.03 -20.97 17.42
C ILE A 37 11.10 -22.11 17.83
N ALA A 38 11.19 -22.58 19.08
CA ALA A 38 10.35 -23.67 19.58
C ALA A 38 8.86 -23.29 19.56
N LEU A 39 8.53 -22.06 19.96
CA LEU A 39 7.17 -21.55 19.92
C LEU A 39 6.66 -21.44 18.48
N LEU A 40 7.38 -20.75 17.60
CA LEU A 40 6.95 -20.53 16.22
C LEU A 40 6.78 -21.84 15.47
N THR A 41 7.69 -22.80 15.67
CA THR A 41 7.57 -24.15 15.09
C THR A 41 6.33 -24.88 15.60
N LYS A 42 6.05 -24.82 16.91
CA LYS A 42 4.85 -25.44 17.50
C LYS A 42 3.57 -24.79 16.98
N VAL A 43 3.52 -23.47 16.93
CA VAL A 43 2.35 -22.69 16.47
C VAL A 43 2.13 -22.86 14.96
N PHE A 44 3.18 -22.95 14.15
CA PHE A 44 3.03 -23.19 12.72
C PHE A 44 2.34 -24.53 12.42
N ARG A 45 2.68 -25.61 13.15
CA ARG A 45 1.97 -26.90 13.04
C ARG A 45 0.48 -26.78 13.35
N TYR A 46 0.11 -25.89 14.28
CA TYR A 46 -1.30 -25.59 14.53
C TYR A 46 -1.95 -24.94 13.30
N PHE A 47 -1.26 -23.99 12.65
CA PHE A 47 -1.76 -23.35 11.43
C PHE A 47 -1.85 -24.32 10.24
N GLU A 48 -0.91 -25.25 10.08
CA GLU A 48 -1.01 -26.32 9.07
C GLU A 48 -2.27 -27.17 9.28
N ASN A 49 -2.55 -27.57 10.52
CA ASN A 49 -3.79 -28.28 10.87
C ASN A 49 -5.03 -27.41 10.68
N GLY A 50 -4.93 -26.12 10.98
CA GLY A 50 -5.97 -25.13 10.71
C GLY A 50 -6.31 -25.06 9.23
N LEU A 51 -5.33 -25.12 8.33
CA LEU A 51 -5.56 -25.11 6.89
C LEU A 51 -6.26 -26.38 6.41
N ARG A 52 -5.92 -27.56 6.96
CA ARG A 52 -6.58 -28.83 6.63
C ARG A 52 -8.07 -28.84 6.92
N THR A 53 -8.52 -28.05 7.89
CA THR A 53 -9.92 -28.02 8.36
C THR A 53 -10.67 -26.76 7.94
N SER A 54 -9.97 -25.66 7.64
CA SER A 54 -10.58 -24.39 7.25
C SER A 54 -11.04 -24.39 5.79
N LYS A 55 -12.35 -24.20 5.58
CA LYS A 55 -12.91 -23.96 4.24
C LYS A 55 -12.38 -22.64 3.64
N ALA A 56 -12.43 -21.55 4.39
CA ALA A 56 -11.99 -20.22 3.95
C ALA A 56 -10.51 -20.19 3.50
N GLY A 57 -9.62 -20.84 4.26
CA GLY A 57 -8.20 -20.91 3.90
C GLY A 57 -7.95 -21.68 2.60
N LYS A 58 -8.68 -22.78 2.38
CA LYS A 58 -8.60 -23.58 1.15
C LYS A 58 -9.18 -22.83 -0.05
N GLU A 59 -10.33 -22.21 0.10
CA GLU A 59 -10.97 -21.41 -0.96
C GLU A 59 -10.07 -20.24 -1.38
N TYR A 60 -9.43 -19.55 -0.42
CA TYR A 60 -8.49 -18.49 -0.75
C TYR A 60 -7.27 -19.03 -1.52
N LEU A 61 -6.64 -20.12 -1.08
CA LEU A 61 -5.52 -20.73 -1.82
C LEU A 61 -5.94 -21.11 -3.24
N GLN A 62 -7.12 -21.70 -3.40
CA GLN A 62 -7.66 -22.09 -4.70
C GLN A 62 -7.89 -20.86 -5.58
N SER A 63 -8.48 -19.79 -5.04
CA SER A 63 -8.69 -18.53 -5.78
C SER A 63 -7.41 -17.85 -6.24
N ARG A 64 -6.26 -18.21 -5.65
CA ARG A 64 -4.93 -17.68 -5.97
C ARG A 64 -4.06 -18.67 -6.76
N ASN A 65 -4.61 -19.80 -7.22
CA ASN A 65 -3.86 -20.89 -7.85
C ASN A 65 -2.64 -21.38 -7.03
N LEU A 66 -2.70 -21.23 -5.70
CA LEU A 66 -1.66 -21.71 -4.78
C LEU A 66 -1.91 -23.15 -4.29
N THR A 67 -2.85 -23.85 -4.91
CA THR A 67 -3.17 -25.24 -4.60
C THR A 67 -2.44 -26.19 -5.54
N GLN A 68 -1.34 -26.80 -5.10
CA GLN A 68 -0.89 -28.06 -5.69
C GLN A 68 -0.40 -29.02 -4.62
N ALA A 69 -1.11 -30.14 -4.52
CA ALA A 69 -0.57 -31.39 -3.99
C ALA A 69 -1.02 -32.46 -4.97
N THR A 70 -0.23 -32.69 -6.02
CA THR A 70 -0.31 -33.98 -6.71
C THR A 70 0.28 -35.04 -5.77
N PRO A 71 -0.05 -36.34 -5.91
CA PRO A 71 0.52 -37.39 -5.08
C PRO A 71 2.07 -37.43 -5.07
N THR A 72 2.70 -36.79 -6.06
CA THR A 72 4.15 -36.77 -6.30
C THR A 72 4.83 -35.43 -5.99
N GLN A 73 4.09 -34.35 -5.73
CA GLN A 73 4.65 -33.02 -5.43
C GLN A 73 4.19 -32.52 -4.06
N LYS A 74 5.16 -32.14 -3.23
CA LYS A 74 4.90 -31.37 -2.00
C LYS A 74 4.44 -29.96 -2.40
N GLY A 75 3.27 -29.55 -1.93
CA GLY A 75 2.81 -28.18 -2.09
C GLY A 75 3.62 -27.16 -1.29
N ILE A 76 3.20 -25.89 -1.36
CA ILE A 76 3.81 -24.81 -0.58
C ILE A 76 3.62 -25.05 0.92
N GLU A 77 4.65 -24.74 1.70
CA GLU A 77 4.56 -24.74 3.16
C GLU A 77 3.75 -23.53 3.64
N VAL A 78 2.47 -23.76 3.93
CA VAL A 78 1.49 -22.73 4.31
C VAL A 78 0.51 -23.26 5.36
N GLY A 79 0.10 -22.39 6.28
CA GLY A 79 -0.92 -22.67 7.29
C GLY A 79 -2.07 -21.66 7.24
N TYR A 80 -3.10 -21.86 8.07
CA TYR A 80 -4.21 -20.93 8.26
C TYR A 80 -4.46 -20.67 9.74
N ASN A 81 -4.49 -19.40 10.13
CA ASN A 81 -4.68 -19.00 11.52
C ASN A 81 -6.17 -18.77 11.83
N ALA A 82 -6.85 -19.80 12.35
CA ALA A 82 -8.22 -19.69 12.83
C ALA A 82 -8.39 -18.84 14.12
N GLY A 83 -7.28 -18.52 14.80
CA GLY A 83 -7.27 -17.67 16.00
C GLY A 83 -7.47 -18.39 17.33
N SER A 84 -7.47 -19.73 17.36
CA SER A 84 -7.75 -20.54 18.56
C SER A 84 -6.53 -21.31 19.11
N PHE A 85 -5.33 -21.10 18.57
CA PHE A 85 -4.13 -21.90 18.88
C PHE A 85 -3.65 -21.84 20.34
N TYR A 86 -4.13 -20.87 21.13
CA TYR A 86 -3.73 -20.64 22.52
C TYR A 86 -4.81 -20.98 23.54
N GLN A 87 -6.06 -21.26 23.13
CA GLN A 87 -7.22 -21.32 24.05
C GLN A 87 -7.23 -22.52 25.01
N ARG A 88 -6.49 -23.59 24.70
CA ARG A 88 -6.40 -24.81 25.53
C ARG A 88 -4.94 -25.18 25.85
N GLU A 89 -4.06 -24.21 25.74
CA GLU A 89 -2.63 -24.41 25.97
C GLU A 89 -2.22 -24.01 27.39
N ASN A 90 -1.07 -24.50 27.82
CA ASN A 90 -0.55 -24.18 29.14
C ASN A 90 -0.13 -22.70 29.25
N LYS A 91 -0.01 -22.21 30.49
CA LYS A 91 0.36 -20.82 30.80
C LYS A 91 1.65 -20.38 30.10
N TYR A 92 2.65 -21.25 30.01
CA TYR A 92 3.94 -20.97 29.40
C TYR A 92 3.86 -20.67 27.90
N LEU A 93 3.02 -21.40 27.16
CA LEU A 93 2.80 -21.11 25.74
C LEU A 93 2.10 -19.77 25.56
N VAL A 94 1.11 -19.46 26.39
CA VAL A 94 0.39 -18.18 26.36
C VAL A 94 1.35 -17.02 26.65
N GLU A 95 2.18 -17.14 27.69
CA GLU A 95 3.21 -16.15 28.03
C GLU A 95 4.22 -15.96 26.90
N SER A 96 4.67 -17.05 26.27
CA SER A 96 5.59 -16.99 25.13
C SER A 96 4.93 -16.37 23.88
N ALA A 97 3.66 -16.69 23.62
CA ALA A 97 2.89 -16.13 22.51
C ALA A 97 2.63 -14.63 22.67
N LEU A 98 2.43 -14.16 23.91
CA LEU A 98 2.41 -12.73 24.23
C LEU A 98 3.78 -12.09 23.96
N LYS A 99 4.85 -12.68 24.51
CA LYS A 99 6.22 -12.17 24.38
C LYS A 99 6.66 -11.95 22.94
N TYR A 100 6.32 -12.87 22.04
CA TYR A 100 6.70 -12.79 20.63
C TYR A 100 5.60 -12.26 19.71
N GLY A 101 4.51 -11.69 20.25
CA GLY A 101 3.51 -10.94 19.50
C GLY A 101 2.51 -11.78 18.68
N LEU A 102 2.36 -13.08 18.98
CA LEU A 102 1.37 -13.95 18.34
C LEU A 102 -0.04 -13.77 18.93
N ILE A 103 -0.14 -13.30 20.17
CA ILE A 103 -1.40 -12.88 20.81
C ILE A 103 -1.23 -11.53 21.50
N LYS A 104 -2.34 -10.82 21.71
CA LYS A 104 -2.41 -9.58 22.49
C LYS A 104 -3.42 -9.73 23.63
N LYS A 105 -3.23 -9.01 24.73
CA LYS A 105 -4.22 -8.92 25.81
C LYS A 105 -5.43 -8.11 25.33
N ALA A 106 -6.63 -8.56 25.70
CA ALA A 106 -7.88 -7.85 25.47
C ALA A 106 -8.68 -7.75 26.78
N ASN A 107 -9.76 -6.97 26.81
CA ASN A 107 -10.59 -6.76 28.01
C ASN A 107 -11.05 -8.09 28.64
N THR A 108 -11.36 -9.08 27.80
CA THR A 108 -11.64 -10.45 28.22
C THR A 108 -10.68 -11.42 27.54
N GLY A 109 -9.56 -11.74 28.19
CA GLY A 109 -8.61 -12.77 27.75
C GLY A 109 -7.58 -12.26 26.73
N HIS A 110 -7.45 -12.97 25.61
CA HIS A 110 -6.43 -12.70 24.60
C HIS A 110 -7.02 -12.77 23.20
N THR A 111 -6.40 -12.06 22.24
CA THR A 111 -6.74 -12.07 20.81
C THR A 111 -5.53 -12.48 19.97
N ALA A 112 -5.71 -13.39 19.01
CA ALA A 112 -4.65 -13.79 18.08
C ALA A 112 -4.29 -12.67 17.08
N PHE A 113 -2.99 -12.47 16.89
CA PHE A 113 -2.46 -11.70 15.77
C PHE A 113 -2.66 -12.45 14.45
N GLY A 114 -3.06 -11.76 13.38
CA GLY A 114 -3.28 -12.37 12.07
C GLY A 114 -4.39 -13.43 12.03
N LYS A 115 -5.44 -13.28 12.86
CA LYS A 115 -6.61 -14.18 12.82
C LYS A 115 -7.31 -14.04 11.47
N GLY A 116 -7.59 -15.17 10.82
CA GLY A 116 -8.20 -15.23 9.50
C GLY A 116 -7.18 -15.13 8.36
N CYS A 117 -5.88 -15.16 8.65
CA CYS A 117 -4.86 -15.09 7.61
C CYS A 117 -4.35 -16.47 7.19
N LEU A 118 -3.93 -16.58 5.93
CA LEU A 118 -2.91 -17.56 5.55
C LEU A 118 -1.57 -17.18 6.17
N VAL A 119 -0.78 -18.19 6.54
CA VAL A 119 0.49 -18.00 7.26
C VAL A 119 1.62 -18.71 6.52
N PHE A 120 2.67 -17.96 6.21
CA PHE A 120 3.87 -18.47 5.57
C PHE A 120 5.06 -18.36 6.53
N PRO A 121 5.85 -19.43 6.74
CA PRO A 121 6.95 -19.41 7.67
C PRO A 121 8.18 -18.72 7.06
N LEU A 122 8.85 -17.87 7.84
CA LEU A 122 10.14 -17.28 7.49
C LEU A 122 11.24 -18.01 8.24
N LYS A 123 12.29 -18.42 7.54
CA LYS A 123 13.29 -19.36 8.06
C LYS A 123 14.67 -18.75 8.15
N ASN A 124 15.45 -19.19 9.13
CA ASN A 124 16.88 -18.88 9.23
C ASN A 124 17.71 -19.83 8.35
N LYS A 125 19.05 -19.68 8.41
CA LYS A 125 20.02 -20.52 7.67
C LYS A 125 19.91 -22.01 8.00
N ASP A 126 19.51 -22.34 9.22
CA ASP A 126 19.33 -23.72 9.70
C ASP A 126 17.96 -24.31 9.33
N GLY A 127 17.15 -23.58 8.54
CA GLY A 127 15.80 -24.01 8.15
C GLY A 127 14.75 -23.91 9.26
N GLN A 128 15.07 -23.25 10.37
CA GLN A 128 14.17 -23.11 11.52
C GLN A 128 13.24 -21.89 11.35
N ILE A 129 11.99 -22.03 11.79
CA ILE A 129 11.01 -20.94 11.72
C ILE A 129 11.35 -19.86 12.76
N VAL A 130 11.73 -18.69 12.29
CA VAL A 130 12.11 -17.51 13.10
C VAL A 130 11.17 -16.32 12.91
N GLY A 131 10.34 -16.35 11.88
CA GLY A 131 9.33 -15.35 11.60
C GLY A 131 8.12 -15.95 10.89
N MET A 132 7.07 -15.14 10.75
CA MET A 132 5.86 -15.51 10.03
C MET A 132 5.32 -14.29 9.29
N TYR A 133 4.85 -14.53 8.08
CA TYR A 133 4.07 -13.61 7.29
C TYR A 133 2.61 -14.06 7.26
N PHE A 134 1.69 -13.12 7.42
CA PHE A 134 0.25 -13.34 7.48
C PHE A 134 -0.42 -12.56 6.36
N ARG A 135 -1.14 -13.27 5.48
CA ARG A 135 -1.93 -12.70 4.39
C ARG A 135 -3.41 -12.79 4.74
N GLU A 136 -4.08 -11.65 4.86
CA GLU A 136 -5.53 -11.59 5.10
C GLU A 136 -6.29 -12.29 3.96
N THR A 137 -7.26 -13.13 4.30
CA THR A 137 -8.07 -13.86 3.32
C THR A 137 -9.45 -13.24 3.09
N ASP A 138 -9.89 -12.34 3.98
CA ASP A 138 -11.16 -11.64 3.84
C ASP A 138 -10.96 -10.27 3.17
N ASP A 139 -11.22 -10.23 1.87
CA ASP A 139 -11.11 -9.02 1.04
C ASP A 139 -12.05 -7.90 1.52
N LYS A 140 -13.16 -8.24 2.21
CA LYS A 140 -14.06 -7.23 2.77
C LYS A 140 -13.39 -6.49 3.92
N LYS A 141 -12.61 -7.17 4.78
CA LYS A 141 -11.90 -6.51 5.90
C LYS A 141 -10.84 -5.52 5.43
N SER A 142 -10.15 -5.81 4.33
CA SER A 142 -9.18 -4.88 3.75
C SER A 142 -9.84 -3.72 2.99
N ASN A 143 -11.05 -3.92 2.45
CA ASN A 143 -11.74 -2.91 1.66
C ASN A 143 -12.65 -1.98 2.51
N HIS A 144 -13.07 -2.40 3.71
CA HIS A 144 -13.91 -1.59 4.61
C HIS A 144 -13.12 -0.59 5.48
N LEU A 145 -11.81 -0.76 5.62
CA LEU A 145 -10.93 0.14 6.37
C LEU A 145 -9.81 0.58 5.44
N ALA A 146 -9.76 1.87 5.07
CA ALA A 146 -8.65 2.44 4.27
C ALA A 146 -7.26 2.29 4.94
N THR A 147 -7.21 1.76 6.16
CA THR A 147 -6.04 1.48 7.00
C THR A 147 -5.74 -0.01 7.19
N ALA A 148 -6.57 -0.93 6.69
CA ALA A 148 -6.38 -2.37 6.88
C ALA A 148 -5.39 -2.94 5.85
N SER A 149 -4.15 -3.15 6.29
CA SER A 149 -3.12 -3.83 5.49
C SER A 149 -3.53 -5.28 5.17
N ARG A 150 -3.36 -5.73 3.91
CA ARG A 150 -3.54 -7.16 3.55
C ARG A 150 -2.35 -8.03 3.96
N HIS A 151 -1.24 -7.40 4.32
CA HIS A 151 0.06 -8.01 4.56
C HIS A 151 0.50 -7.70 5.99
N TYR A 152 0.71 -8.72 6.81
CA TYR A 152 1.23 -8.54 8.16
C TYR A 152 2.48 -9.37 8.39
N TYR A 153 3.43 -8.81 9.12
CA TYR A 153 4.63 -9.53 9.55
C TYR A 153 4.66 -9.55 11.07
N LEU A 154 5.11 -10.66 11.64
CA LEU A 154 5.36 -10.72 13.08
C LEU A 154 6.39 -9.66 13.48
N GLN A 155 6.24 -9.10 14.69
CA GLN A 155 7.17 -8.12 15.24
C GLN A 155 8.60 -8.65 15.23
N ASN A 156 9.59 -7.75 15.08
CA ASN A 156 11.00 -8.11 14.92
C ASN A 156 11.19 -9.14 13.80
N ARG A 157 10.71 -8.80 12.59
CA ARG A 157 10.75 -9.67 11.41
C ARG A 157 12.17 -10.21 11.20
N GLN A 158 12.26 -11.52 11.07
CA GLN A 158 13.50 -12.28 10.86
C GLN A 158 13.21 -13.46 9.94
N GLY A 159 14.25 -13.92 9.25
CA GLY A 159 14.18 -15.07 8.36
C GLY A 159 13.83 -14.67 6.93
N LEU A 160 14.09 -15.58 6.01
CA LEU A 160 13.83 -15.46 4.57
C LEU A 160 12.74 -16.44 4.14
N TYR A 161 12.10 -16.16 3.00
CA TYR A 161 11.12 -17.06 2.38
C TYR A 161 11.56 -17.41 0.95
N PRO A 162 11.44 -18.68 0.54
CA PRO A 162 10.93 -19.83 1.31
C PRO A 162 11.97 -20.41 2.26
N ASN A 163 13.24 -20.31 1.90
CA ASN A 163 14.39 -20.77 2.67
C ASN A 163 15.61 -19.91 2.29
N TYR A 164 16.72 -20.09 3.00
CA TYR A 164 18.00 -19.58 2.53
C TYR A 164 18.46 -20.37 1.28
N PRO A 165 18.88 -19.70 0.19
CA PRO A 165 19.43 -20.38 -0.97
C PRO A 165 20.66 -21.22 -0.62
N LYS A 166 20.83 -22.34 -1.32
CA LYS A 166 21.94 -23.27 -1.07
C LYS A 166 23.28 -22.66 -1.54
N PRO A 167 24.43 -22.99 -0.94
CA PRO A 167 25.73 -22.45 -1.36
C PRO A 167 26.08 -22.69 -2.85
N GLU A 168 25.58 -23.77 -3.44
CA GLU A 168 25.74 -24.14 -4.84
C GLU A 168 24.84 -23.35 -5.81
N THR A 169 24.00 -22.43 -5.33
CA THR A 169 23.10 -21.62 -6.16
C THR A 169 23.86 -20.87 -7.25
N THR A 170 23.48 -21.12 -8.51
CA THR A 170 24.05 -20.42 -9.68
C THR A 170 23.11 -19.37 -10.27
N ARG A 171 21.79 -19.55 -10.15
CA ARG A 171 20.77 -18.62 -10.62
C ARG A 171 19.72 -18.40 -9.52
N LEU A 172 19.42 -17.14 -9.23
CA LEU A 172 18.50 -16.74 -8.17
C LEU A 172 17.42 -15.80 -8.73
N ILE A 173 16.15 -16.11 -8.52
CA ILE A 173 15.05 -15.19 -8.81
C ILE A 173 14.63 -14.49 -7.52
N LEU A 174 14.52 -13.17 -7.58
CA LEU A 174 13.94 -12.33 -6.53
C LEU A 174 12.57 -11.83 -6.99
N THR A 175 11.53 -12.13 -6.21
CA THR A 175 10.18 -11.61 -6.45
C THR A 175 9.82 -10.52 -5.44
N GLU A 176 8.80 -9.71 -5.71
CA GLU A 176 8.43 -8.61 -4.82
C GLU A 176 7.79 -9.08 -3.52
N SER A 177 6.93 -10.10 -3.57
CA SER A 177 6.18 -10.59 -2.42
C SER A 177 6.32 -12.10 -2.18
N ILE A 178 5.90 -12.52 -0.98
CA ILE A 178 5.84 -13.95 -0.58
C ILE A 178 4.84 -14.74 -1.43
N ILE A 179 3.74 -14.11 -1.86
CA ILE A 179 2.70 -14.78 -2.66
C ILE A 179 3.23 -15.06 -4.08
N ASP A 180 4.01 -14.16 -4.64
CA ASP A 180 4.66 -14.34 -5.94
C ASP A 180 5.70 -15.47 -5.88
N THR A 181 6.55 -15.47 -4.84
CA THR A 181 7.51 -16.56 -4.63
C THR A 181 6.79 -17.89 -4.44
N ALA A 182 5.70 -17.91 -3.66
CA ALA A 182 4.89 -19.10 -3.46
C ALA A 182 4.31 -19.63 -4.78
N THR A 183 3.89 -18.73 -5.67
CA THR A 183 3.37 -19.08 -7.00
C THR A 183 4.45 -19.77 -7.84
N LEU A 184 5.65 -19.20 -7.94
CA LEU A 184 6.74 -19.80 -8.72
C LEU A 184 7.25 -21.13 -8.13
N LEU A 185 7.14 -21.32 -6.81
CA LEU A 185 7.51 -22.58 -6.16
C LEU A 185 6.67 -23.78 -6.62
N LEU A 186 5.48 -23.54 -7.16
CA LEU A 186 4.61 -24.59 -7.70
C LEU A 186 4.99 -25.03 -9.12
N ILE A 187 5.99 -24.40 -9.75
CA ILE A 187 6.36 -24.67 -11.13
C ILE A 187 7.69 -25.45 -11.13
N PRO A 188 7.69 -26.78 -11.37
CA PRO A 188 8.91 -27.59 -11.33
C PRO A 188 9.97 -27.14 -12.33
N GLY A 189 9.55 -26.68 -13.52
CA GLY A 189 10.48 -26.13 -14.52
C GLY A 189 11.29 -24.95 -13.98
N ILE A 190 10.74 -24.17 -13.05
CA ILE A 190 11.45 -23.08 -12.39
C ILE A 190 12.28 -23.60 -11.22
N THR A 191 11.69 -24.37 -10.30
CA THR A 191 12.39 -24.79 -9.08
C THR A 191 13.53 -25.79 -9.31
N ASN A 192 13.55 -26.46 -10.46
CA ASN A 192 14.69 -27.30 -10.89
C ASN A 192 15.89 -26.47 -11.37
N GLU A 193 15.66 -25.23 -11.81
CA GLU A 193 16.65 -24.39 -12.48
C GLU A 193 17.10 -23.17 -11.67
N TYR A 194 16.23 -22.68 -10.79
CA TYR A 194 16.38 -21.43 -10.06
C TYR A 194 16.08 -21.64 -8.58
N GLU A 195 16.92 -21.07 -7.72
CA GLU A 195 16.53 -20.81 -6.34
C GLU A 195 15.68 -19.53 -6.30
N LEU A 196 14.76 -19.44 -5.34
CA LEU A 196 13.76 -18.38 -5.26
C LEU A 196 13.88 -17.66 -3.91
N LEU A 197 13.71 -16.34 -3.90
CA LEU A 197 13.63 -15.54 -2.67
C LEU A 197 12.58 -14.42 -2.78
N ALA A 198 11.72 -14.33 -1.77
CA ALA A 198 10.76 -13.23 -1.65
C ALA A 198 11.44 -12.00 -1.07
N CYS A 199 11.41 -10.88 -1.80
CA CYS A 199 11.56 -9.58 -1.17
C CYS A 199 10.32 -9.26 -0.32
N TYR A 200 10.41 -8.17 0.42
CA TYR A 200 9.31 -7.67 1.24
C TYR A 200 8.82 -6.32 0.71
N GLY A 201 8.37 -6.34 -0.54
CA GLY A 201 8.05 -5.16 -1.35
C GLY A 201 9.27 -4.63 -2.11
N THR A 202 9.04 -3.60 -2.94
CA THR A 202 10.07 -2.86 -3.72
C THR A 202 11.32 -2.44 -2.95
N ASN A 203 11.18 -2.16 -1.64
CA ASN A 203 12.26 -1.72 -0.75
C ASN A 203 12.75 -2.81 0.21
N GLY A 204 12.30 -4.05 0.01
CA GLY A 204 12.37 -5.15 0.97
C GLY A 204 13.61 -6.02 0.94
N LEU A 205 14.63 -5.70 0.13
CA LEU A 205 15.92 -6.39 0.12
C LEU A 205 16.74 -6.07 1.38
N THR A 206 16.40 -6.76 2.48
CA THR A 206 17.01 -6.54 3.81
C THR A 206 18.48 -6.91 3.84
N ASP A 207 19.16 -6.52 4.92
CA ASP A 207 20.55 -6.94 5.17
C ASP A 207 20.70 -8.48 5.23
N GLU A 208 19.65 -9.19 5.63
CA GLU A 208 19.60 -10.66 5.60
C GLU A 208 19.65 -11.21 4.16
N HIS A 209 18.90 -10.61 3.23
CA HIS A 209 18.97 -10.95 1.80
C HIS A 209 20.34 -10.61 1.21
N GLN A 210 20.84 -9.40 1.49
CA GLN A 210 22.13 -8.96 0.98
C GLN A 210 23.27 -9.83 1.50
N GLY A 211 23.20 -10.25 2.77
CA GLY A 211 24.13 -11.17 3.39
C GLY A 211 24.16 -12.53 2.71
N VAL A 212 23.00 -13.12 2.41
CA VAL A 212 22.96 -14.41 1.71
C VAL A 212 23.44 -14.28 0.26
N ILE A 213 22.98 -13.28 -0.50
CA ILE A 213 23.41 -13.05 -1.88
C ILE A 213 24.93 -12.86 -1.95
N LYS A 214 25.51 -12.11 -1.01
CA LYS A 214 26.96 -11.92 -0.91
C LYS A 214 27.69 -13.24 -0.66
N SER A 215 27.13 -14.14 0.13
CA SER A 215 27.73 -15.43 0.47
C SER A 215 27.67 -16.49 -0.64
N LEU A 216 26.84 -16.31 -1.68
CA LEU A 216 26.72 -17.26 -2.79
C LEU A 216 27.90 -17.12 -3.76
N GLU A 217 28.95 -17.92 -3.58
CA GLU A 217 30.18 -17.85 -4.38
C GLU A 217 29.97 -18.23 -5.85
N ASN A 218 29.08 -19.20 -6.10
CA ASN A 218 28.80 -19.74 -7.43
C ASN A 218 27.71 -18.98 -8.20
N LEU A 219 27.18 -17.90 -7.63
CA LEU A 219 26.08 -17.15 -8.22
C LEU A 219 26.52 -16.46 -9.50
N LYS A 220 25.88 -16.83 -10.61
CA LYS A 220 26.15 -16.31 -11.97
C LYS A 220 25.11 -15.28 -12.39
N GLU A 221 23.85 -15.45 -12.01
CA GLU A 221 22.76 -14.55 -12.40
C GLU A 221 21.78 -14.30 -11.25
N VAL A 222 21.36 -13.04 -11.10
CA VAL A 222 20.20 -12.64 -10.30
C VAL A 222 19.12 -12.06 -11.21
N ILE A 223 17.92 -12.62 -11.13
CA ILE A 223 16.78 -12.25 -11.95
C ILE A 223 15.77 -11.52 -11.06
N LEU A 224 15.41 -10.28 -11.42
CA LEU A 224 14.40 -9.49 -10.74
C LEU A 224 13.06 -9.67 -11.45
N PHE A 225 12.11 -10.35 -10.81
CA PHE A 225 10.77 -10.61 -11.33
C PHE A 225 9.74 -9.91 -10.42
N PHE A 226 9.63 -8.59 -10.60
CA PHE A 226 8.78 -7.71 -9.78
C PHE A 226 7.51 -7.32 -10.56
N ASP A 227 6.56 -6.70 -9.89
CA ASP A 227 5.27 -6.30 -10.44
C ASP A 227 5.45 -5.32 -11.62
N GLY A 228 4.53 -5.38 -12.59
CA GLY A 228 4.58 -4.55 -13.80
C GLY A 228 4.18 -3.09 -13.60
N ASP A 229 3.89 -2.69 -12.37
CA ASP A 229 3.51 -1.32 -12.02
C ASP A 229 4.72 -0.38 -11.87
N LYS A 230 4.46 0.91 -11.61
CA LYS A 230 5.51 1.91 -11.42
C LYS A 230 6.40 1.60 -10.21
N ALA A 231 5.84 1.04 -9.13
CA ALA A 231 6.58 0.76 -7.92
C ALA A 231 7.55 -0.40 -8.16
N GLY A 232 7.09 -1.50 -8.72
CA GLY A 232 7.88 -2.67 -9.10
C GLY A 232 9.05 -2.30 -10.01
N LYS A 233 8.79 -1.51 -11.07
CA LYS A 233 9.84 -0.99 -11.99
C LYS A 233 10.92 -0.17 -11.28
N GLU A 234 10.55 0.70 -10.35
CA GLU A 234 11.53 1.45 -9.54
C GLU A 234 12.24 0.56 -8.52
N GLY A 235 11.55 -0.45 -7.98
CA GLY A 235 12.11 -1.51 -7.14
C GLY A 235 13.21 -2.28 -7.86
N VAL A 236 12.99 -2.65 -9.13
CA VAL A 236 14.00 -3.35 -9.95
C VAL A 236 15.27 -2.52 -10.06
N LYS A 237 15.18 -1.24 -10.46
CA LYS A 237 16.34 -0.33 -10.57
C LYS A 237 17.12 -0.24 -9.26
N LYS A 238 16.41 -0.07 -8.15
CA LYS A 238 17.01 0.07 -6.82
C LYS A 238 17.72 -1.21 -6.39
N ASN A 239 17.07 -2.36 -6.50
CA ASN A 239 17.61 -3.63 -6.05
C ASN A 239 18.75 -4.10 -6.95
N ALA A 240 18.65 -3.89 -8.27
CA ALA A 240 19.75 -4.12 -9.21
C ALA A 240 21.02 -3.35 -8.79
N ALA A 241 20.89 -2.07 -8.47
CA ALA A 241 22.02 -1.25 -8.02
C ALA A 241 22.64 -1.73 -6.70
N ILE A 242 21.86 -2.33 -5.79
CA ILE A 242 22.37 -2.93 -4.55
C ILE A 242 23.10 -4.24 -4.87
N ILE A 243 22.50 -5.11 -5.66
CA ILE A 243 23.05 -6.42 -6.04
C ILE A 243 24.36 -6.24 -6.83
N GLN A 244 24.41 -5.28 -7.76
CA GLN A 244 25.61 -4.97 -8.52
C GLN A 244 26.77 -4.56 -7.61
N LYS A 245 26.50 -3.82 -6.53
CA LYS A 245 27.53 -3.45 -5.54
C LYS A 245 27.98 -4.63 -4.69
N LEU A 246 27.08 -5.56 -4.37
CA LEU A 246 27.38 -6.74 -3.58
C LEU A 246 28.17 -7.80 -4.36
N LYS A 247 27.84 -7.97 -5.65
CA LYS A 247 28.43 -8.95 -6.56
C LYS A 247 28.68 -8.30 -7.93
N PRO A 248 29.76 -7.52 -8.11
CA PRO A 248 30.02 -6.78 -9.35
C PRO A 248 30.15 -7.63 -10.62
N LYS A 249 30.40 -8.93 -10.47
CA LYS A 249 30.57 -9.89 -11.58
C LYS A 249 29.31 -10.71 -11.88
N VAL A 250 28.25 -10.57 -11.08
CA VAL A 250 27.01 -11.32 -11.31
C VAL A 250 26.24 -10.66 -12.44
N LYS A 251 25.68 -11.46 -13.35
CA LYS A 251 24.70 -10.98 -14.32
C LYS A 251 23.43 -10.57 -13.56
N ILE A 252 22.86 -9.42 -13.91
CA ILE A 252 21.57 -8.99 -13.37
C ILE A 252 20.61 -8.86 -14.54
N SER A 253 19.46 -9.52 -14.45
CA SER A 253 18.40 -9.44 -15.45
C SER A 253 17.07 -9.11 -14.80
N GLN A 254 16.13 -8.61 -15.60
CA GLN A 254 14.76 -8.32 -15.20
C GLN A 254 13.78 -9.02 -16.12
N VAL A 255 12.70 -9.53 -15.55
CA VAL A 255 11.52 -9.91 -16.31
C VAL A 255 10.65 -8.67 -16.49
N GLU A 256 10.23 -8.39 -17.72
CA GLU A 256 9.28 -7.31 -17.99
C GLU A 256 7.85 -7.83 -17.79
N THR A 257 7.39 -7.80 -16.55
CA THR A 257 6.01 -8.13 -16.19
C THR A 257 5.03 -7.15 -16.86
N PRO A 258 3.91 -7.63 -17.46
CA PRO A 258 2.91 -6.76 -18.08
C PRO A 258 2.36 -5.68 -17.12
N GLU A 259 2.02 -4.51 -17.66
CA GLU A 259 1.54 -3.37 -16.86
C GLU A 259 0.30 -3.77 -16.04
N GLY A 260 0.34 -3.50 -14.74
CA GLY A 260 -0.75 -3.81 -13.81
C GLY A 260 -0.86 -5.28 -13.38
N GLU A 261 0.02 -6.16 -13.87
CA GLU A 261 0.09 -7.56 -13.48
C GLU A 261 1.20 -7.82 -12.45
N ASP A 262 1.00 -8.82 -11.59
CA ASP A 262 1.98 -9.44 -10.72
C ASP A 262 2.13 -10.94 -11.06
N ILE A 263 3.09 -11.63 -10.45
CA ILE A 263 3.32 -13.07 -10.74
C ILE A 263 2.08 -13.90 -10.38
N ASN A 264 1.40 -13.59 -9.29
CA ASN A 264 0.23 -14.35 -8.87
C ASN A 264 -0.98 -14.09 -9.77
N SER A 265 -1.22 -12.87 -10.21
CA SER A 265 -2.30 -12.53 -11.15
C SER A 265 -2.07 -13.17 -12.51
N LEU A 266 -0.82 -13.23 -12.99
CA LEU A 266 -0.47 -13.99 -14.20
C LEU A 266 -0.78 -15.48 -14.04
N SER A 267 -0.51 -16.08 -12.88
CA SER A 267 -0.81 -17.50 -12.64
C SER A 267 -2.32 -17.80 -12.59
N ILE A 268 -3.14 -16.80 -12.31
CA ILE A 268 -4.60 -16.92 -12.27
C ILE A 268 -5.19 -16.80 -13.68
N SER A 269 -4.60 -15.97 -14.53
CA SER A 269 -5.10 -15.62 -15.86
C SER A 269 -4.47 -16.43 -17.00
N HIS A 270 -3.33 -17.09 -16.77
CA HIS A 270 -2.57 -17.81 -17.78
C HIS A 270 -2.04 -19.17 -17.28
N GLU A 271 -1.74 -20.05 -18.24
CA GLU A 271 -1.10 -21.34 -17.97
C GLU A 271 0.38 -21.19 -17.57
N PRO A 272 0.97 -22.13 -16.81
CA PRO A 272 2.33 -22.01 -16.25
C PRO A 272 3.45 -21.74 -17.26
N GLU A 273 3.27 -22.10 -18.54
CA GLU A 273 4.21 -21.88 -19.63
C GLU A 273 4.54 -20.39 -19.84
N ILE A 274 3.64 -19.48 -19.43
CA ILE A 274 3.88 -18.04 -19.49
C ILE A 274 5.15 -17.65 -18.71
N PHE A 275 5.41 -18.29 -17.57
CA PHE A 275 6.56 -17.95 -16.74
C PHE A 275 7.87 -18.41 -17.37
N THR A 276 7.87 -19.54 -18.08
CA THR A 276 9.02 -19.99 -18.87
C THR A 276 9.31 -18.98 -19.98
N HIS A 277 8.30 -18.56 -20.74
CA HIS A 277 8.45 -17.56 -21.80
C HIS A 277 8.94 -16.20 -21.26
N LEU A 278 8.38 -15.72 -20.15
CA LEU A 278 8.78 -14.47 -19.51
C LEU A 278 10.23 -14.53 -18.97
N LEU A 279 10.65 -15.67 -18.42
CA LEU A 279 12.03 -15.87 -17.99
C LEU A 279 12.98 -15.95 -19.19
N GLU A 280 12.61 -16.62 -20.29
CA GLU A 280 13.42 -16.70 -21.51
C GLU A 280 13.59 -15.34 -22.19
N SER A 281 12.55 -14.51 -22.16
CA SER A 281 12.54 -13.14 -22.73
C SER A 281 13.09 -12.05 -21.79
N ARG A 282 13.60 -12.43 -20.62
CA ARG A 282 14.16 -11.48 -19.63
C ARG A 282 15.29 -10.64 -20.23
N LYS A 283 15.34 -9.37 -19.84
CA LYS A 283 16.36 -8.42 -20.31
C LYS A 283 17.50 -8.30 -19.32
N GLU A 284 18.73 -8.32 -19.81
CA GLU A 284 19.89 -7.98 -18.99
C GLU A 284 19.87 -6.49 -18.63
N ILE A 285 20.11 -6.18 -17.36
CA ILE A 285 20.28 -4.80 -16.92
C ILE A 285 21.75 -4.47 -17.14
N GLU A 286 22.04 -3.73 -18.21
CA GLU A 286 23.39 -3.25 -18.47
C GLU A 286 23.86 -2.38 -17.29
N ALA A 287 25.08 -2.65 -16.83
CA ALA A 287 25.67 -1.96 -15.70
C ALA A 287 25.59 -0.44 -15.94
N PHE A 288 25.00 0.29 -15.00
CA PHE A 288 25.06 1.75 -14.97
C PHE A 288 26.53 2.19 -14.98
N SER A 289 27.05 2.46 -16.17
CA SER A 289 28.32 3.17 -16.35
C SER A 289 28.08 4.59 -15.85
N PHE A 290 28.45 4.85 -14.60
CA PHE A 290 28.79 6.22 -14.19
C PHE A 290 30.15 6.55 -14.82
N SER A 291 30.15 6.75 -16.15
CA SER A 291 31.17 7.55 -16.80
C SER A 291 30.79 9.00 -16.59
N SER A 292 31.68 9.74 -15.95
CA SER A 292 31.71 11.19 -15.98
C SER A 292 31.77 11.64 -17.45
N GLU A 293 30.62 11.92 -18.06
CA GLU A 293 30.58 12.57 -19.37
C GLU A 293 30.40 14.07 -19.19
N ASN A 294 31.55 14.73 -19.31
CA ASN A 294 31.68 16.08 -19.80
C ASN A 294 30.72 16.32 -20.97
N THR A 295 29.82 17.29 -20.79
CA THR A 295 29.01 17.82 -21.87
C THR A 295 29.88 18.79 -22.67
N THR A 296 30.58 18.29 -23.69
CA THR A 296 31.18 19.13 -24.75
C THR A 296 30.23 19.23 -25.93
N GLU A 297 29.62 20.40 -26.04
CA GLU A 297 29.44 21.24 -27.22
C GLU A 297 29.27 20.57 -28.61
N LYS A 298 28.12 20.83 -29.23
CA LYS A 298 28.08 21.24 -30.64
C LYS A 298 27.38 22.59 -30.75
N ASN A 299 28.12 23.52 -31.34
CA ASN A 299 27.80 24.91 -31.62
C ASN A 299 26.47 25.09 -32.37
N SER A 300 25.70 26.08 -31.94
CA SER A 300 25.11 27.06 -32.85
C SER A 300 25.14 28.43 -32.19
N ASP A 301 25.82 29.35 -32.86
CA ASP A 301 26.04 30.74 -32.49
C ASP A 301 24.73 31.52 -32.28
N GLU A 302 24.61 32.26 -31.19
CA GLU A 302 24.85 33.72 -31.22
C GLU A 302 24.46 34.41 -29.89
N LYS A 303 25.38 35.29 -29.47
CA LYS A 303 25.20 36.52 -28.65
C LYS A 303 24.94 36.41 -27.14
N LYS A 304 26.07 36.36 -26.44
CA LYS A 304 26.50 37.26 -25.34
C LYS A 304 25.44 38.25 -24.80
N LYS A 305 25.21 38.18 -23.49
CA LYS A 305 25.57 39.27 -22.57
C LYS A 305 25.71 38.74 -21.13
N GLU A 306 26.94 38.78 -20.64
CA GLU A 306 27.25 38.77 -19.22
C GLU A 306 26.56 39.94 -18.51
N SER A 307 26.12 39.70 -17.28
CA SER A 307 26.30 40.67 -16.21
C SER A 307 26.39 39.92 -14.88
N ASN A 308 27.61 39.89 -14.36
CA ASN A 308 27.95 39.68 -12.96
C ASN A 308 27.03 40.48 -12.02
N LYS A 309 26.57 39.85 -10.94
CA LYS A 309 26.67 40.44 -9.59
C LYS A 309 26.46 39.40 -8.48
N GLN A 310 27.60 39.09 -7.85
CA GLN A 310 27.83 39.05 -6.40
C GLN A 310 26.78 38.40 -5.48
N ILE A 311 27.20 37.26 -4.94
CA ILE A 311 27.26 36.92 -3.51
C ILE A 311 26.73 38.05 -2.59
N THR A 312 25.56 37.81 -2.02
CA THR A 312 25.16 38.36 -0.72
C THR A 312 24.77 37.20 0.19
N ARG A 313 25.61 36.94 1.18
CA ARG A 313 25.29 36.17 2.39
C ARG A 313 24.32 37.01 3.24
N SER A 314 23.12 36.49 3.45
CA SER A 314 22.28 36.69 4.64
C SER A 314 21.14 35.66 4.61
N THR A 315 21.30 34.51 5.27
CA THR A 315 20.59 34.15 6.52
C THR A 315 19.07 34.33 6.49
N THR A 316 18.39 33.31 5.94
CA THR A 316 17.20 32.70 6.54
C THR A 316 17.23 31.22 6.15
N GLN A 317 17.68 30.34 7.05
CA GLN A 317 17.60 28.90 6.86
C GLN A 317 16.12 28.50 7.07
N GLN A 318 15.32 28.56 6.01
CA GLN A 318 13.91 28.14 6.05
C GLN A 318 13.78 26.65 5.70
N ILE A 319 12.86 25.98 6.38
CA ILE A 319 12.45 24.61 6.06
C ILE A 319 11.61 24.63 4.77
N ASN A 320 11.92 23.73 3.83
CA ASN A 320 11.16 23.56 2.60
C ASN A 320 10.17 22.40 2.80
N THR A 321 8.89 22.76 2.79
CA THR A 321 7.73 21.87 2.98
C THR A 321 6.88 21.72 1.71
N SER A 322 7.37 22.16 0.54
CA SER A 322 6.64 22.09 -0.73
C SER A 322 6.23 20.67 -1.13
N ASN A 323 6.88 19.65 -0.55
CA ASN A 323 6.44 18.28 -0.63
C ASN A 323 6.20 17.75 0.81
N PRO A 324 4.93 17.52 1.21
CA PRO A 324 4.61 17.02 2.55
C PRO A 324 5.26 15.67 2.87
N ASN A 325 5.51 14.84 1.86
CA ASN A 325 6.17 13.55 2.01
C ASN A 325 7.70 13.62 1.98
N LYS A 326 8.27 14.81 1.73
CA LYS A 326 9.71 15.05 1.67
C LYS A 326 10.04 16.49 2.11
N ILE A 327 10.15 16.68 3.43
CA ILE A 327 10.52 17.96 4.03
C ILE A 327 12.05 18.07 4.01
N THR A 328 12.58 19.22 3.62
CA THR A 328 14.04 19.44 3.57
C THR A 328 14.44 20.69 4.32
N TYR A 329 15.58 20.64 5.01
CA TYR A 329 16.13 21.75 5.77
C TYR A 329 17.64 21.81 5.53
N ALA A 330 18.19 22.98 5.23
CA ALA A 330 19.60 23.14 4.90
C ALA A 330 20.22 24.23 5.77
N THR A 331 21.29 23.86 6.48
CA THR A 331 22.07 24.76 7.32
C THR A 331 23.46 24.96 6.73
N SER A 332 24.33 25.74 7.38
CA SER A 332 25.76 25.76 7.05
C SER A 332 26.48 24.44 7.35
N THR A 333 25.95 23.63 8.27
CA THR A 333 26.58 22.38 8.72
C THR A 333 26.24 21.22 7.80
N ALA A 334 24.95 21.04 7.49
CA ALA A 334 24.46 19.89 6.75
C ALA A 334 23.09 20.14 6.09
N GLN A 335 22.69 19.22 5.22
CA GLN A 335 21.34 19.14 4.67
C GLN A 335 20.57 17.99 5.33
N TYR A 336 19.41 18.32 5.88
CA TYR A 336 18.48 17.44 6.56
C TYR A 336 17.27 17.15 5.68
N GLN A 337 16.82 15.91 5.64
CA GLN A 337 15.66 15.49 4.85
C GLN A 337 14.80 14.52 5.67
N ILE A 338 13.50 14.78 5.73
CA ILE A 338 12.51 13.92 6.37
C ILE A 338 11.66 13.27 5.30
N LEU A 339 11.53 11.95 5.37
CA LEU A 339 10.81 11.16 4.39
C LEU A 339 9.56 10.53 5.02
N GLY A 340 8.43 10.61 4.31
CA GLY A 340 7.18 9.94 4.68
C GLY A 340 6.20 10.78 5.49
N GLY A 341 6.34 12.10 5.48
CA GLY A 341 5.45 13.04 6.17
C GLY A 341 5.57 13.01 7.69
N LEU A 342 4.98 14.02 8.33
CA LEU A 342 4.84 14.05 9.78
C LEU A 342 3.57 13.30 10.17
N ARG A 343 3.67 12.54 11.26
CA ARG A 343 2.50 11.91 11.86
C ARG A 343 1.65 12.96 12.60
N LYS A 344 0.42 12.64 12.98
CA LYS A 344 -0.50 13.60 13.63
C LYS A 344 -0.41 13.62 15.16
N ASP A 345 0.32 12.69 15.76
CA ASP A 345 0.61 12.66 17.19
C ASP A 345 1.44 13.87 17.62
N LEU A 346 0.97 14.59 18.65
CA LEU A 346 1.60 15.79 19.20
C LEU A 346 2.64 15.48 20.30
N ASP A 347 2.62 14.28 20.86
CA ASP A 347 3.49 13.84 21.96
C ASP A 347 4.80 13.19 21.48
N SER A 348 4.99 13.03 20.16
CA SER A 348 6.20 12.44 19.59
C SER A 348 6.57 13.02 18.22
N MET A 349 7.86 13.09 17.91
CA MET A 349 8.39 13.59 16.63
C MET A 349 9.18 12.50 15.92
N ARG A 350 8.52 11.38 15.63
CA ARG A 350 9.12 10.22 14.95
C ARG A 350 9.21 10.43 13.46
N VAL A 351 10.44 10.59 12.97
CA VAL A 351 10.71 10.94 11.56
C VAL A 351 11.71 9.99 10.92
N SER A 352 11.62 9.82 9.59
CA SER A 352 12.70 9.17 8.84
C SER A 352 13.70 10.22 8.38
N LEU A 353 14.74 10.43 9.18
CA LEU A 353 15.73 11.50 9.01
C LEU A 353 16.91 11.05 8.13
N THR A 354 17.33 11.92 7.21
CA THR A 354 18.58 11.81 6.45
C THR A 354 19.39 13.08 6.63
N ILE A 355 20.64 12.97 7.08
CA ILE A 355 21.60 14.07 7.22
C ILE A 355 22.69 13.90 6.15
N ARG A 356 23.00 14.95 5.38
CA ARG A 356 24.04 14.96 4.34
C ARG A 356 25.01 16.10 4.57
N ASN A 357 26.29 15.86 4.34
CA ASN A 357 27.27 16.93 4.29
C ASN A 357 27.16 17.67 2.93
N HIS A 358 27.38 18.98 2.90
CA HIS A 358 27.44 19.75 1.66
C HIS A 358 28.69 19.48 0.84
N ASN A 359 29.79 19.17 1.53
CA ASN A 359 31.13 19.07 0.93
C ASN A 359 31.46 17.64 0.45
N ASN A 360 30.66 16.64 0.85
CA ASN A 360 30.87 15.26 0.45
C ASN A 360 29.53 14.53 0.23
N ASN A 361 29.53 13.50 -0.61
CA ASN A 361 28.33 12.73 -0.91
C ASN A 361 27.93 11.74 0.21
N LEU A 362 28.47 11.89 1.44
CA LEU A 362 28.17 11.03 2.57
C LEU A 362 26.81 11.40 3.17
N ARG A 363 26.11 10.38 3.67
CA ARG A 363 24.82 10.54 4.32
C ARG A 363 24.66 9.62 5.52
N HIS A 364 24.07 10.16 6.58
CA HIS A 364 23.60 9.41 7.74
C HIS A 364 22.06 9.29 7.64
N ARG A 365 21.51 8.12 7.98
CA ARG A 365 20.07 7.86 7.94
C ARG A 365 19.64 7.19 9.22
N SER A 366 18.57 7.69 9.82
CA SER A 366 18.06 7.22 11.10
C SER A 366 16.55 7.41 11.20
N LYS A 367 15.93 6.81 12.22
CA LYS A 367 14.51 7.01 12.55
C LYS A 367 14.35 7.48 14.00
N PRO A 368 14.85 8.68 14.35
CA PRO A 368 14.67 9.20 15.70
C PRO A 368 13.23 9.52 16.01
N ASP A 369 12.96 9.52 17.31
CA ASP A 369 12.06 10.49 17.90
C ASP A 369 12.85 11.77 18.22
N LEU A 370 12.55 12.89 17.57
CA LEU A 370 13.31 14.14 17.78
C LEU A 370 13.02 14.83 19.12
N PHE A 371 11.98 14.39 19.85
CA PHE A 371 11.72 14.85 21.23
C PHE A 371 12.53 14.11 22.29
N GLU A 372 13.26 13.07 21.90
CA GLU A 372 14.06 12.26 22.82
C GLU A 372 15.54 12.68 22.76
N ASP A 373 15.99 13.51 23.69
CA ASP A 373 17.35 14.08 23.74
C ASP A 373 18.44 13.01 23.56
N LYS A 374 18.31 11.86 24.23
CA LYS A 374 19.27 10.74 24.12
C LYS A 374 19.37 10.17 22.71
N GLN A 375 18.29 10.22 21.92
CA GLN A 375 18.32 9.79 20.53
C GLN A 375 18.94 10.86 19.64
N VAL A 376 18.66 12.14 19.90
CA VAL A 376 19.24 13.28 19.18
C VAL A 376 20.77 13.32 19.37
N GLU A 377 21.26 13.28 20.61
CA GLU A 377 22.69 13.23 20.95
C GLU A 377 23.40 12.05 20.27
N LYS A 378 22.78 10.86 20.33
CA LYS A 378 23.33 9.64 19.72
C LYS A 378 23.46 9.80 18.20
N ILE A 379 22.43 10.32 17.54
CA ILE A 379 22.42 10.53 16.09
C ILE A 379 23.39 11.62 15.69
N ALA A 380 23.47 12.72 16.44
CA ALA A 380 24.41 13.80 16.17
C ALA A 380 25.86 13.27 16.18
N ARG A 381 26.21 12.45 17.18
CA ARG A 381 27.53 11.79 17.27
C ARG A 381 27.77 10.81 16.13
N GLU A 382 26.83 9.91 15.85
CA GLU A 382 26.96 8.91 14.78
C GLU A 382 26.99 9.53 13.38
N ALA A 383 26.26 10.63 13.17
CA ALA A 383 26.27 11.39 11.94
C ALA A 383 27.57 12.19 11.79
N ALA A 384 28.05 12.84 12.86
CA ALA A 384 29.31 13.59 12.85
C ALA A 384 30.50 12.71 12.47
N GLU A 385 30.64 11.55 13.11
CA GLU A 385 31.70 10.59 12.82
C GLU A 385 31.64 10.13 11.35
N LYS A 386 30.45 9.78 10.88
CA LYS A 386 30.25 9.27 9.52
C LYS A 386 30.39 10.33 8.43
N LEU A 387 30.05 11.57 8.72
CA LEU A 387 30.02 12.67 7.74
C LEU A 387 31.28 13.54 7.77
N GLY A 388 32.16 13.33 8.75
CA GLY A 388 33.31 14.20 9.01
C GLY A 388 32.89 15.59 9.44
N LEU A 389 31.83 15.68 10.25
CA LEU A 389 31.24 16.93 10.74
C LEU A 389 31.38 17.02 12.25
N ARG A 390 31.03 18.19 12.80
CA ARG A 390 31.00 18.45 14.24
C ARG A 390 29.66 18.01 14.85
N ALA A 391 29.71 17.17 15.88
CA ALA A 391 28.51 16.62 16.52
C ALA A 391 27.66 17.71 17.18
N ASP A 392 28.30 18.67 17.85
CA ASP A 392 27.65 19.80 18.50
C ASP A 392 26.86 20.68 17.51
N LEU A 393 27.38 20.87 16.30
CA LEU A 393 26.68 21.63 15.26
C LEU A 393 25.52 20.85 14.65
N ILE A 394 25.65 19.53 14.49
CA ILE A 394 24.53 18.69 14.02
C ILE A 394 23.41 18.67 15.06
N GLU A 395 23.75 18.64 16.34
CA GLU A 395 22.78 18.65 17.44
C GLU A 395 21.99 19.96 17.49
N ILE A 396 22.66 21.11 17.37
CA ILE A 396 22.00 22.43 17.25
C ILE A 396 21.02 22.45 16.07
N ASP A 397 21.46 21.97 14.90
CA ASP A 397 20.62 21.93 13.71
C ASP A 397 19.41 20.99 13.85
N LEU A 398 19.55 19.88 14.60
CA LEU A 398 18.44 18.95 14.87
C LEU A 398 17.41 19.55 15.82
N ASN A 399 17.84 20.31 16.82
CA ASN A 399 16.94 21.05 17.69
C ASN A 399 16.18 22.13 16.90
N GLU A 400 16.88 22.92 16.09
CA GLU A 400 16.22 23.96 15.26
C GLU A 400 15.29 23.35 14.19
N LEU A 401 15.65 22.19 13.65
CA LEU A 401 14.77 21.43 12.75
C LEU A 401 13.50 20.98 13.49
N THR A 402 13.61 20.57 14.75
CA THR A 402 12.47 20.12 15.57
C THR A 402 11.45 21.23 15.75
N ASP A 403 11.89 22.43 16.17
CA ASP A 403 11.03 23.61 16.32
C ASP A 403 10.29 23.98 15.02
N LYS A 404 10.98 23.88 13.88
CA LYS A 404 10.39 24.16 12.55
C LYS A 404 9.36 23.10 12.13
N LEU A 405 9.58 21.83 12.49
CA LEU A 405 8.63 20.75 12.21
C LEU A 405 7.40 20.84 13.11
N GLU A 406 7.55 21.27 14.35
CA GLU A 406 6.43 21.58 15.24
C GLU A 406 5.57 22.70 14.64
N THR A 407 6.18 23.82 14.27
CA THR A 407 5.47 24.93 13.63
C THR A 407 4.76 24.49 12.34
N TYR A 408 5.40 23.66 11.51
CA TYR A 408 4.78 23.10 10.31
C TYR A 408 3.61 22.16 10.63
N ARG A 409 3.74 21.30 11.65
CA ARG A 409 2.71 20.35 12.09
C ARG A 409 1.51 21.07 12.72
N GLU A 410 1.73 22.13 13.50
CA GLU A 410 0.67 22.98 14.06
C GLU A 410 -0.11 23.67 12.95
N ASN A 411 0.58 24.22 11.95
CA ASN A 411 -0.08 24.82 10.79
C ASN A 411 -0.88 23.81 9.93
N GLU A 412 -0.43 22.55 9.81
CA GLU A 412 -1.16 21.47 9.10
C GLU A 412 -2.41 20.98 9.86
N LEU A 413 -2.44 21.16 11.18
CA LEU A 413 -3.57 20.78 12.03
C LEU A 413 -4.66 21.86 12.08
N ASP A 414 -4.35 23.09 11.65
CA ASP A 414 -5.32 24.18 11.51
C ASP A 414 -6.29 23.88 10.33
N PRO A 415 -7.61 23.71 10.56
CA PRO A 415 -8.57 23.36 9.51
C PRO A 415 -8.68 24.40 8.39
N GLU A 416 -8.23 25.64 8.60
CA GLU A 416 -8.24 26.70 7.59
C GLU A 416 -7.05 26.64 6.61
N SER A 417 -6.00 25.87 6.89
CA SER A 417 -4.76 25.85 6.07
C SER A 417 -4.75 24.82 4.93
N ARG A 418 -5.78 23.96 4.82
CA ARG A 418 -5.94 23.03 3.69
C ARG A 418 -6.44 23.75 2.44
N GLU A 419 -5.60 24.57 1.85
CA GLU A 419 -5.73 24.85 0.43
C GLU A 419 -5.20 23.63 -0.34
N GLU A 420 -6.10 22.70 -0.70
CA GLU A 420 -5.84 21.84 -1.86
C GLU A 420 -5.39 22.77 -2.99
N GLU A 421 -4.23 22.51 -3.62
CA GLU A 421 -3.70 23.33 -4.72
C GLU A 421 -4.76 23.40 -5.84
N LYS A 422 -5.63 24.40 -5.76
CA LYS A 422 -6.61 24.73 -6.80
C LYS A 422 -5.79 24.99 -8.05
N PRO A 423 -6.08 24.38 -9.20
CA PRO A 423 -5.35 24.68 -10.41
C PRO A 423 -5.45 26.19 -10.67
N ILE A 424 -4.31 26.86 -10.58
CA ILE A 424 -4.19 28.28 -10.88
C ILE A 424 -4.42 28.39 -12.38
N VAL A 425 -5.61 28.87 -12.78
CA VAL A 425 -5.85 29.28 -14.18
C VAL A 425 -4.76 30.28 -14.52
N LYS A 426 -3.87 29.92 -15.45
CA LYS A 426 -2.76 30.79 -15.85
C LYS A 426 -3.32 32.16 -16.22
N ILE A 427 -2.67 33.23 -15.78
CA ILE A 427 -3.15 34.63 -15.97
C ILE A 427 -3.52 34.91 -17.44
N GLN A 428 -2.79 34.32 -18.38
CA GLN A 428 -3.04 34.44 -19.83
C GLN A 428 -4.34 33.76 -20.29
N ASP A 429 -4.74 32.66 -19.66
CA ASP A 429 -5.97 31.92 -19.98
C ASP A 429 -7.19 32.60 -19.33
N TYR A 430 -7.03 33.21 -18.16
CA TYR A 430 -8.10 33.97 -17.50
C TYR A 430 -8.66 35.09 -18.40
N ALA A 431 -7.79 35.87 -19.05
CA ALA A 431 -8.22 36.94 -19.97
C ALA A 431 -9.00 36.40 -21.18
N LYS A 432 -8.56 35.26 -21.74
CA LYS A 432 -9.24 34.59 -22.86
C LYS A 432 -10.61 34.06 -22.43
N CYS A 433 -10.69 33.41 -21.27
CA CYS A 433 -11.94 32.91 -20.70
C CYS A 433 -12.92 34.05 -20.45
N LYS A 434 -12.50 35.15 -19.82
CA LYS A 434 -13.36 36.32 -19.57
C LYS A 434 -13.88 36.94 -20.88
N THR A 435 -13.00 37.06 -21.88
CA THR A 435 -13.37 37.55 -23.22
C THR A 435 -14.38 36.62 -23.90
N PHE A 436 -14.20 35.31 -23.76
CA PHE A 436 -15.16 34.33 -24.28
C PHE A 436 -16.51 34.45 -23.56
N LEU A 437 -16.53 34.47 -22.23
CA LEU A 437 -17.76 34.53 -21.43
C LEU A 437 -18.56 35.83 -21.65
N GLY A 438 -17.89 36.94 -21.96
CA GLY A 438 -18.55 38.24 -22.18
C GLY A 438 -19.19 38.45 -23.57
N LYS A 439 -18.96 37.55 -24.52
CA LYS A 439 -19.53 37.65 -25.88
C LYS A 439 -21.00 37.18 -25.90
N PRO A 440 -21.87 37.75 -26.76
CA PRO A 440 -23.28 37.36 -26.87
C PRO A 440 -23.47 35.90 -27.32
N ASN A 441 -24.70 35.38 -27.17
CA ASN A 441 -25.10 34.02 -27.56
C ASN A 441 -24.20 32.93 -26.93
N LEU A 442 -23.90 33.09 -25.65
CA LEU A 442 -22.96 32.22 -24.93
C LEU A 442 -23.40 30.75 -24.94
N ILE A 443 -24.69 30.49 -24.71
CA ILE A 443 -25.27 29.14 -24.70
C ILE A 443 -25.07 28.43 -26.03
N ASN A 444 -25.42 29.08 -27.16
CA ASN A 444 -25.23 28.49 -28.49
C ASN A 444 -23.77 28.23 -28.80
N ARG A 445 -22.87 29.14 -28.41
CA ARG A 445 -21.44 28.96 -28.61
C ARG A 445 -20.85 27.81 -27.78
N PHE A 446 -21.30 27.62 -26.54
CA PHE A 446 -20.96 26.43 -25.78
C PHE A 446 -21.51 25.19 -26.47
N ASN A 447 -22.75 25.24 -26.95
CA ASN A 447 -23.39 24.13 -27.64
C ASN A 447 -22.57 23.69 -28.87
N ASP A 448 -22.13 24.63 -29.71
CA ASP A 448 -21.28 24.37 -30.88
C ASP A 448 -19.92 23.74 -30.50
N LEU A 449 -19.31 24.21 -29.41
CA LEU A 449 -18.03 23.69 -28.93
C LEU A 449 -18.17 22.28 -28.34
N ILE A 450 -19.26 22.02 -27.60
CA ILE A 450 -19.58 20.69 -27.08
C ILE A 450 -19.79 19.71 -28.24
N GLY A 451 -20.48 20.15 -29.30
CA GLY A 451 -20.62 19.37 -30.53
C GLY A 451 -19.27 19.01 -31.15
N LYS A 452 -18.39 20.00 -31.34
CA LYS A 452 -17.03 19.79 -31.85
C LYS A 452 -16.14 18.91 -30.97
N ALA A 453 -16.45 18.82 -29.68
CA ALA A 453 -15.73 17.98 -28.73
C ALA A 453 -16.18 16.50 -28.72
N GLY A 454 -17.15 16.13 -29.57
CA GLY A 454 -17.54 14.74 -29.82
C GLY A 454 -18.90 14.32 -29.28
N VAL A 455 -19.81 15.28 -29.02
CA VAL A 455 -21.23 15.02 -28.77
C VAL A 455 -22.02 15.44 -30.01
N THR A 456 -21.98 14.61 -31.06
CA THR A 456 -22.68 14.84 -32.32
C THR A 456 -24.20 14.76 -32.13
N GLY A 457 -24.94 15.68 -32.73
CA GLY A 457 -26.39 15.80 -32.50
C GLY A 457 -26.71 16.16 -31.05
N GLU A 458 -27.83 15.65 -30.51
CA GLU A 458 -28.24 15.85 -29.11
C GLU A 458 -28.22 17.32 -28.67
N GLU A 459 -28.53 18.26 -29.57
CA GLU A 459 -28.17 19.67 -29.42
C GLU A 459 -28.82 20.31 -28.19
N ASN A 460 -30.08 19.97 -27.91
CA ASN A 460 -30.79 20.44 -26.72
C ASN A 460 -30.29 19.72 -25.46
N ASN A 461 -30.08 18.42 -25.54
CA ASN A 461 -29.69 17.59 -24.40
C ASN A 461 -28.28 17.92 -23.92
N ARG A 462 -27.30 18.05 -24.83
CA ARG A 462 -25.90 18.29 -24.48
C ARG A 462 -25.68 19.65 -23.80
N ILE A 463 -26.35 20.70 -24.28
CA ILE A 463 -26.24 22.03 -23.67
C ILE A 463 -27.01 22.10 -22.35
N PHE A 464 -28.15 21.43 -22.24
CA PHE A 464 -28.93 21.40 -21.02
C PHE A 464 -28.20 20.63 -19.90
N LEU A 465 -27.65 19.46 -20.23
CA LEU A 465 -26.79 18.68 -19.32
C LEU A 465 -25.56 19.47 -18.89
N PHE A 466 -24.94 20.25 -19.79
CA PHE A 466 -23.81 21.10 -19.44
C PHE A 466 -24.22 22.20 -18.44
N CYS A 467 -25.39 22.82 -18.63
CA CYS A 467 -25.91 23.80 -17.67
C CYS A 467 -26.13 23.17 -16.30
N ILE A 468 -26.74 21.97 -16.25
CA ILE A 468 -26.94 21.20 -15.02
C ILE A 468 -25.60 20.88 -14.36
N ALA A 469 -24.65 20.34 -15.11
CA ALA A 469 -23.31 20.01 -14.61
C ALA A 469 -22.58 21.24 -14.04
N SER A 470 -22.69 22.39 -14.70
CA SER A 470 -22.05 23.64 -14.29
C SER A 470 -22.65 24.26 -13.02
N SER A 471 -23.84 23.83 -12.61
CA SER A 471 -24.51 24.31 -11.39
C SER A 471 -23.81 23.88 -10.10
N TYR A 472 -22.83 22.98 -10.14
CA TYR A 472 -22.19 22.38 -8.95
C TYR A 472 -21.56 23.38 -7.95
N LYS A 473 -21.29 24.62 -8.38
CA LYS A 473 -20.81 25.73 -7.52
C LYS A 473 -21.90 26.73 -7.12
N MET A 474 -23.14 26.52 -7.55
CA MET A 474 -24.28 27.35 -7.18
C MET A 474 -24.80 26.97 -5.79
N PRO A 475 -25.48 27.89 -5.09
CA PRO A 475 -26.18 27.59 -3.85
C PRO A 475 -27.24 26.50 -4.05
N ASP A 476 -28.03 26.63 -5.13
CA ASP A 476 -29.03 25.66 -5.55
C ASP A 476 -28.51 24.91 -6.78
N THR A 477 -28.13 23.66 -6.57
CA THR A 477 -27.57 22.77 -7.60
C THR A 477 -28.67 22.03 -8.35
N LEU A 478 -28.37 21.65 -9.59
CA LEU A 478 -29.29 20.92 -10.47
C LEU A 478 -28.85 19.47 -10.63
N HIS A 479 -29.84 18.62 -10.94
CA HIS A 479 -29.67 17.18 -11.10
C HIS A 479 -30.35 16.70 -12.38
N ALA A 480 -29.72 15.76 -13.09
CA ALA A 480 -30.29 15.14 -14.29
C ALA A 480 -30.30 13.61 -14.18
N LEU A 481 -31.36 13.03 -14.71
CA LEU A 481 -31.51 11.60 -14.96
C LEU A 481 -31.61 11.37 -16.47
N ILE A 482 -30.55 10.82 -17.06
CA ILE A 482 -30.44 10.50 -18.48
C ILE A 482 -31.04 9.11 -18.72
N GLN A 483 -32.11 9.06 -19.51
CA GLN A 483 -32.88 7.86 -19.79
C GLN A 483 -32.73 7.43 -21.26
N GLY A 484 -32.73 6.11 -21.47
CA GLY A 484 -32.64 5.50 -22.80
C GLY A 484 -32.36 4.00 -22.70
N THR A 485 -32.47 3.29 -23.81
CA THR A 485 -32.21 1.85 -23.92
C THR A 485 -30.71 1.52 -23.80
N THR A 486 -30.37 0.27 -23.48
CA THR A 486 -28.96 -0.14 -23.43
C THR A 486 -28.30 0.05 -24.78
N GLY A 487 -27.17 0.76 -24.82
CA GLY A 487 -26.47 1.08 -26.07
C GLY A 487 -26.91 2.38 -26.75
N SER A 488 -27.91 3.10 -26.24
CA SER A 488 -28.38 4.35 -26.85
C SER A 488 -27.42 5.54 -26.76
N GLY A 489 -26.30 5.42 -26.04
CA GLY A 489 -25.31 6.50 -25.91
C GLY A 489 -25.41 7.33 -24.63
N LYS A 490 -26.28 6.97 -23.67
CA LYS A 490 -26.40 7.64 -22.35
C LYS A 490 -25.05 7.90 -21.67
N THR A 491 -24.25 6.85 -21.51
CA THR A 491 -22.95 6.91 -20.83
C THR A 491 -21.97 7.79 -21.59
N HIS A 492 -22.00 7.75 -22.94
CA HIS A 492 -21.17 8.64 -23.76
C HIS A 492 -21.55 10.11 -23.53
N LEU A 493 -22.84 10.42 -23.53
CA LEU A 493 -23.35 11.77 -23.28
C LEU A 493 -22.96 12.27 -21.87
N LEU A 494 -23.16 11.46 -20.84
CA LEU A 494 -22.75 11.76 -19.45
C LEU A 494 -21.24 12.00 -19.33
N THR A 495 -20.42 11.08 -19.85
CA THR A 495 -18.95 11.14 -19.74
C THR A 495 -18.39 12.34 -20.49
N LYS A 496 -18.89 12.64 -21.70
CA LYS A 496 -18.43 13.79 -22.48
C LYS A 496 -18.82 15.12 -21.83
N VAL A 497 -20.07 15.27 -21.41
CA VAL A 497 -20.52 16.53 -20.77
C VAL A 497 -19.80 16.76 -19.43
N SER A 498 -19.67 15.74 -18.60
CA SER A 498 -18.95 15.85 -17.32
C SER A 498 -17.45 16.11 -17.51
N SER A 499 -16.87 15.75 -18.65
CA SER A 499 -15.44 15.99 -18.94
C SER A 499 -15.06 17.48 -18.99
N PHE A 500 -16.04 18.37 -19.21
CA PHE A 500 -15.85 19.82 -19.24
C PHE A 500 -15.81 20.47 -17.85
N ILE A 501 -16.19 19.73 -16.79
CA ILE A 501 -16.03 20.16 -15.40
C ILE A 501 -14.63 19.73 -14.92
N PRO A 502 -13.89 20.56 -14.16
CA PRO A 502 -12.55 20.19 -13.69
C PRO A 502 -12.53 18.84 -12.96
N HIS A 503 -11.45 18.06 -13.15
CA HIS A 503 -11.39 16.67 -12.66
C HIS A 503 -11.46 16.60 -11.12
N GLU A 504 -10.85 17.56 -10.43
CA GLU A 504 -10.90 17.70 -8.98
C GLU A 504 -12.31 18.02 -8.46
N ASP A 505 -13.14 18.66 -9.29
CA ASP A 505 -14.49 19.12 -8.98
C ASP A 505 -15.58 18.14 -9.40
N ARG A 506 -15.21 16.99 -9.97
CA ARG A 506 -16.14 15.93 -10.36
C ARG A 506 -15.75 14.60 -9.71
N LYS A 507 -16.75 13.80 -9.38
CA LYS A 507 -16.60 12.41 -8.95
C LYS A 507 -17.41 11.53 -9.90
N HIS A 508 -16.75 10.55 -10.50
CA HIS A 508 -17.34 9.71 -11.52
C HIS A 508 -17.37 8.26 -11.04
N PHE A 509 -18.55 7.64 -11.02
CA PHE A 509 -18.76 6.31 -10.46
C PHE A 509 -19.46 5.40 -11.47
N THR A 510 -18.85 4.23 -11.70
CA THR A 510 -19.45 3.11 -12.43
C THR A 510 -20.30 2.24 -11.50
N ARG A 511 -19.98 2.25 -10.20
CA ARG A 511 -20.71 1.52 -9.16
C ARG A 511 -20.54 2.19 -7.80
N VAL A 512 -21.62 2.21 -7.01
CA VAL A 512 -21.64 2.76 -5.65
C VAL A 512 -22.00 1.66 -4.65
N THR A 513 -21.16 1.47 -3.62
CA THR A 513 -21.40 0.48 -2.56
C THR A 513 -22.30 1.04 -1.45
N GLU A 514 -22.91 0.14 -0.66
CA GLU A 514 -23.76 0.51 0.48
C GLU A 514 -23.03 1.46 1.43
N GLY A 515 -23.70 2.55 1.79
CA GLY A 515 -23.20 3.54 2.74
C GLY A 515 -21.95 4.33 2.30
N SER A 516 -21.48 4.18 1.06
CA SER A 516 -20.27 4.85 0.57
C SER A 516 -20.30 6.38 0.72
N PHE A 517 -21.46 7.02 0.53
CA PHE A 517 -21.60 8.46 0.71
C PHE A 517 -21.35 8.90 2.16
N TYR A 518 -21.69 8.08 3.17
CA TYR A 518 -21.39 8.39 4.58
C TYR A 518 -19.91 8.25 4.93
N ASN A 519 -19.11 7.62 4.06
CA ASN A 519 -17.69 7.38 4.34
C ASN A 519 -16.80 8.56 3.94
N TYR A 520 -17.29 9.49 3.13
CA TYR A 520 -16.60 10.73 2.80
C TYR A 520 -16.32 11.60 4.03
N GLY A 521 -15.28 12.44 3.95
CA GLY A 521 -15.02 13.50 4.90
C GLY A 521 -16.12 14.57 4.86
N THR A 522 -16.15 15.41 5.88
CA THR A 522 -17.26 16.33 6.14
C THR A 522 -17.58 17.28 4.99
N LYS A 523 -16.60 17.67 4.17
CA LYS A 523 -16.80 18.58 3.02
C LYS A 523 -16.35 17.99 1.69
N ASP A 524 -16.01 16.70 1.63
CA ASP A 524 -15.39 16.11 0.44
C ASP A 524 -16.32 16.10 -0.80
N LEU A 525 -17.64 16.11 -0.56
CA LEU A 525 -18.66 16.15 -1.61
C LEU A 525 -19.18 17.57 -1.88
N GLN A 526 -18.87 18.54 -1.03
CA GLN A 526 -19.35 19.90 -1.17
C GLN A 526 -18.80 20.54 -2.44
N HIS A 527 -19.72 21.10 -3.24
CA HIS A 527 -19.40 21.67 -4.55
C HIS A 527 -18.70 20.68 -5.49
N LYS A 528 -19.23 19.46 -5.57
CA LYS A 528 -18.80 18.45 -6.54
C LYS A 528 -19.93 18.07 -7.49
N LEU A 529 -19.58 17.80 -8.75
CA LEU A 529 -20.45 17.11 -9.69
C LEU A 529 -20.33 15.61 -9.48
N ILE A 530 -21.44 14.94 -9.16
CA ILE A 530 -21.51 13.48 -9.03
C ILE A 530 -22.06 12.87 -10.31
N CYS A 531 -21.28 11.99 -10.95
CA CYS A 531 -21.64 11.30 -12.17
C CYS A 531 -21.85 9.81 -11.89
N LEU A 532 -23.03 9.28 -12.19
CA LEU A 532 -23.40 7.87 -12.01
C LEU A 532 -23.72 7.24 -13.36
N GLU A 533 -22.88 6.31 -13.84
CA GLU A 533 -23.09 5.67 -15.15
C GLU A 533 -24.27 4.69 -15.18
N ASP A 534 -24.60 4.11 -14.02
CA ASP A 534 -25.70 3.16 -13.87
C ASP A 534 -26.35 3.34 -12.51
N LEU A 535 -27.51 3.99 -12.51
CA LEU A 535 -28.33 4.14 -11.31
C LEU A 535 -29.09 2.85 -10.97
N ASP A 536 -29.35 1.99 -11.97
CA ASP A 536 -30.13 0.76 -11.81
C ASP A 536 -29.36 -0.33 -11.05
N GLY A 537 -28.03 -0.30 -11.13
CA GLY A 537 -27.14 -1.16 -10.35
C GLY A 537 -26.91 -0.72 -8.91
N MET A 538 -27.51 0.40 -8.48
CA MET A 538 -27.32 0.98 -7.16
C MET A 538 -28.18 0.28 -6.10
N ARG A 539 -27.63 0.06 -4.91
CA ARG A 539 -28.39 -0.50 -3.79
C ARG A 539 -29.21 0.57 -3.09
N GLU A 540 -30.39 0.19 -2.56
CA GLU A 540 -31.37 1.06 -1.91
C GLU A 540 -30.76 2.01 -0.87
N GLU A 541 -29.88 1.51 0.02
CA GLU A 541 -29.29 2.32 1.08
C GLU A 541 -28.39 3.44 0.53
N ALA A 542 -27.65 3.14 -0.55
CA ALA A 542 -26.81 4.12 -1.20
C ALA A 542 -27.65 5.12 -2.00
N TYR A 543 -28.73 4.64 -2.63
CA TYR A 543 -29.68 5.46 -3.36
C TYR A 543 -30.40 6.46 -2.45
N LEU A 544 -30.85 6.02 -1.26
CA LEU A 544 -31.45 6.90 -0.24
C LEU A 544 -30.47 7.99 0.22
N ALA A 545 -29.20 7.64 0.49
CA ALA A 545 -28.18 8.61 0.87
C ALA A 545 -27.92 9.63 -0.24
N PHE A 546 -27.86 9.18 -1.49
CA PHE A 546 -27.72 10.07 -2.65
C PHE A 546 -28.91 11.01 -2.79
N ARG A 547 -30.14 10.52 -2.61
CA ARG A 547 -31.36 11.33 -2.65
C ARG A 547 -31.37 12.41 -1.57
N GLU A 548 -30.91 12.09 -0.36
CA GLU A 548 -30.80 13.08 0.73
C GLU A 548 -29.74 14.14 0.40
N LEU A 549 -28.62 13.77 -0.25
CA LEU A 549 -27.65 14.75 -0.75
C LEU A 549 -28.26 15.70 -1.80
N GLN A 550 -29.08 15.19 -2.72
CA GLN A 550 -29.77 16.01 -3.71
C GLN A 550 -30.82 16.95 -3.07
N SER A 551 -31.54 16.46 -2.06
CA SER A 551 -32.69 17.19 -1.48
C SER A 551 -32.31 18.14 -0.35
N ARG A 552 -31.44 17.69 0.56
CA ARG A 552 -31.08 18.43 1.79
C ARG A 552 -29.68 19.03 1.74
N GLY A 553 -28.89 18.69 0.72
CA GLY A 553 -27.50 19.15 0.62
C GLY A 553 -26.60 18.62 1.74
N MET A 554 -27.01 17.58 2.48
CA MET A 554 -26.17 16.91 3.48
C MET A 554 -26.77 15.55 3.86
N ILE A 555 -25.92 14.66 4.36
CA ILE A 555 -26.31 13.41 5.01
C ILE A 555 -25.62 13.27 6.35
N THR A 556 -26.30 12.61 7.28
CA THR A 556 -25.83 12.43 8.65
C THR A 556 -26.02 10.98 9.08
N SER A 557 -25.04 10.40 9.77
CA SER A 557 -25.11 9.06 10.33
C SER A 557 -24.52 9.01 11.74
N SER A 558 -25.15 8.24 12.63
CA SER A 558 -24.62 7.95 13.96
C SER A 558 -23.74 6.71 13.89
N THR A 559 -22.50 6.80 14.37
CA THR A 559 -21.53 5.70 14.37
C THR A 559 -20.73 5.71 15.68
N THR A 560 -19.99 4.65 15.99
CA THR A 560 -19.24 4.50 17.24
C THR A 560 -17.75 4.66 17.02
N GLY A 561 -17.12 5.46 17.87
CA GLY A 561 -15.73 5.93 17.71
C GLY A 561 -15.02 5.91 19.03
N GLN A 562 -13.71 5.75 18.93
CA GLN A 562 -12.86 5.66 20.10
C GLN A 562 -12.25 7.04 20.36
N ASP A 563 -12.46 7.58 21.56
CA ASP A 563 -11.80 8.80 22.00
C ASP A 563 -10.28 8.54 22.23
N GLU A 564 -9.52 9.62 22.43
CA GLU A 564 -8.07 9.55 22.69
C GLU A 564 -7.71 8.74 23.96
N LYS A 565 -8.69 8.49 24.83
CA LYS A 565 -8.55 7.71 26.07
C LYS A 565 -8.95 6.24 25.89
N GLY A 566 -9.37 5.85 24.69
CA GLY A 566 -9.75 4.49 24.36
C GLY A 566 -11.22 4.14 24.64
N ASN A 567 -12.05 5.08 25.07
CA ASN A 567 -13.48 4.85 25.33
C ASN A 567 -14.29 4.92 24.03
N ILE A 568 -15.26 4.03 23.90
CA ILE A 568 -16.17 4.01 22.75
C ILE A 568 -17.34 4.96 23.02
N HIS A 569 -17.47 6.00 22.21
CA HIS A 569 -18.58 6.94 22.23
C HIS A 569 -19.32 6.92 20.88
N ALA A 570 -20.63 7.17 20.90
CA ALA A 570 -21.36 7.46 19.68
C ALA A 570 -20.97 8.86 19.19
N TYR A 571 -20.55 8.98 17.93
CA TYR A 571 -20.32 10.23 17.24
C TYR A 571 -21.22 10.34 16.03
N GLU A 572 -21.65 11.56 15.76
CA GLU A 572 -22.43 11.90 14.59
C GLU A 572 -21.46 12.30 13.46
N LYS A 573 -21.58 11.62 12.32
CA LYS A 573 -20.82 11.92 11.12
C LYS A 573 -21.72 12.64 10.12
N VAL A 574 -21.33 13.86 9.78
CA VAL A 574 -22.02 14.69 8.78
C VAL A 574 -21.16 14.78 7.53
N VAL A 575 -21.78 14.64 6.36
CA VAL A 575 -21.19 14.89 5.05
C VAL A 575 -22.03 15.95 4.34
N TYR A 576 -21.41 17.09 4.06
CA TYR A 576 -22.06 18.22 3.39
C TYR A 576 -21.95 18.11 1.87
N GLY A 577 -23.05 18.44 1.20
CA GLY A 577 -23.11 19.01 -0.14
C GLY A 577 -23.06 20.54 -0.08
N PRO A 578 -23.70 21.27 -1.01
CA PRO A 578 -24.54 20.76 -2.10
C PRO A 578 -23.73 20.03 -3.18
N ILE A 579 -24.40 19.15 -3.92
CA ILE A 579 -23.84 18.43 -5.07
C ILE A 579 -24.66 18.74 -6.32
N ALA A 580 -24.05 18.83 -7.48
CA ALA A 580 -24.80 18.63 -8.74
C ALA A 580 -24.71 17.16 -9.13
N SER A 581 -25.63 16.65 -9.95
CA SER A 581 -25.51 15.27 -10.43
C SER A 581 -25.99 15.01 -11.84
N LEU A 582 -25.29 14.13 -12.55
CA LEU A 582 -25.74 13.48 -13.77
C LEU A 582 -25.80 11.97 -13.52
N SER A 583 -26.91 11.33 -13.82
CA SER A 583 -27.08 9.89 -13.60
C SER A 583 -27.76 9.24 -14.79
N CYS A 584 -27.36 8.03 -15.16
CA CYS A 584 -27.97 7.29 -16.26
C CYS A 584 -28.87 6.16 -15.74
N THR A 585 -29.97 5.89 -16.44
CA THR A 585 -30.89 4.79 -16.16
C THR A 585 -31.46 4.18 -17.44
N THR A 586 -31.82 2.91 -17.35
CA THR A 586 -32.63 2.20 -18.36
C THR A 586 -34.11 2.10 -17.97
N ARG A 587 -34.49 2.50 -16.76
CA ARG A 587 -35.82 2.28 -16.16
C ARG A 587 -36.46 3.56 -15.63
N GLY A 588 -36.84 4.48 -16.52
CA GLY A 588 -37.39 5.79 -16.12
C GLY A 588 -38.63 5.74 -15.23
N GLU A 589 -39.52 4.76 -15.44
CA GLU A 589 -40.79 4.62 -14.69
C GLU A 589 -40.60 4.13 -13.24
N ILE A 590 -39.44 3.54 -12.90
CA ILE A 590 -39.21 2.93 -11.58
C ILE A 590 -38.80 3.96 -10.51
N TYR A 591 -38.53 5.20 -10.91
CA TYR A 591 -37.99 6.24 -10.03
C TYR A 591 -38.93 7.44 -9.83
N GLU A 592 -40.23 7.20 -9.67
CA GLU A 592 -41.25 8.26 -9.46
C GLU A 592 -40.83 9.29 -8.39
N ASP A 593 -40.23 8.83 -7.28
CA ASP A 593 -39.74 9.70 -6.22
C ASP A 593 -38.60 10.64 -6.67
N ASN A 594 -37.74 10.23 -7.62
CA ASN A 594 -36.65 11.06 -8.11
C ASN A 594 -37.04 12.00 -9.26
N MET A 595 -38.16 11.73 -9.95
CA MET A 595 -38.64 12.59 -11.05
C MET A 595 -38.93 14.02 -10.59
N SER A 596 -39.25 14.23 -9.30
CA SER A 596 -39.44 15.55 -8.72
C SER A 596 -38.14 16.30 -8.38
N ARG A 597 -36.99 15.60 -8.40
CA ARG A 597 -35.67 16.11 -7.96
C ARG A 597 -34.67 16.24 -9.09
N CYS A 598 -34.90 15.54 -10.20
CA CYS A 598 -34.03 15.51 -11.37
C CYS A 598 -34.79 15.91 -12.62
N PHE A 599 -34.11 16.61 -13.53
CA PHE A 599 -34.57 16.74 -14.90
C PHE A 599 -34.38 15.40 -15.61
N VAL A 600 -35.48 14.80 -16.06
CA VAL A 600 -35.45 13.57 -16.86
C VAL A 600 -35.18 13.95 -18.31
N ILE A 601 -34.08 13.42 -18.86
CA ILE A 601 -33.61 13.73 -20.22
C ILE A 601 -33.54 12.42 -20.98
N ALA A 602 -34.40 12.27 -21.99
CA ALA A 602 -34.38 11.11 -22.88
C ALA A 602 -33.35 11.34 -23.99
N VAL A 603 -32.52 10.32 -24.23
CA VAL A 603 -31.58 10.27 -25.35
C VAL A 603 -32.35 10.13 -26.66
N ASP A 604 -31.86 10.78 -27.72
CA ASP A 604 -32.41 10.70 -29.07
C ASP A 604 -31.99 9.37 -29.72
N GLU A 605 -32.92 8.43 -29.75
CA GLU A 605 -32.75 7.09 -30.31
C GLU A 605 -33.25 6.98 -31.77
N THR A 606 -33.46 8.11 -32.45
CA THR A 606 -33.92 8.11 -33.84
C THR A 606 -32.83 7.58 -34.80
N GLY A 607 -33.27 7.00 -35.93
CA GLY A 607 -32.36 6.57 -36.98
C GLY A 607 -31.52 7.72 -37.54
N GLU A 608 -32.10 8.91 -37.69
CA GLU A 608 -31.39 10.12 -38.14
C GLU A 608 -30.24 10.52 -37.21
N GLN A 609 -30.41 10.34 -35.90
CA GLN A 609 -29.35 10.62 -34.92
C GLN A 609 -28.24 9.56 -35.00
N THR A 610 -28.56 8.31 -35.31
CA THR A 610 -27.59 7.22 -35.44
C THR A 610 -26.71 7.37 -36.70
N GLU A 611 -27.23 7.98 -37.76
CA GLU A 611 -26.51 8.21 -39.02
C GLU A 611 -25.52 9.39 -38.97
N ARG A 612 -25.63 10.28 -37.98
CA ARG A 612 -24.75 11.44 -37.78
C ARG A 612 -23.48 11.10 -37.02
#